data_AF-A0A843C7R1-F1
#
_entry.id   AF-A0A843C7R1-F1
#
_cell.length_a   1.000
_cell.length_b   1.000
_cell.length_c   1.000
_cell.angle_alpha   90.00
_cell.angle_beta   90.00
_cell.angle_gamma   90.00
#
_symmetry.space_group_name_H-M   'P 1'
#
loop_
_entity.id
_entity.type
_entity.pdbx_description
1 polymer ?
#
loop_
_entity_poly.entity_id
_entity_poly.type
_entity_poly.pdbx_seq_one_letter_code
_entity_poly.pdbx_strand_id
1 'polypeptide(L)' 'MKTIEIKVIPNSNEEAVVEAEPLVVRVKEPPTKGKANKAVVKVLSEHFMPG' A
#
# COMPACT_ATOMS: atom_id res chain seq x y z
N MET A 1 -8.78 15.94 -9.87
CA MET A 1 -8.07 14.82 -9.22
C MET A 1 -8.72 14.57 -7.87
N LYS A 2 -9.03 13.31 -7.54
CA LYS A 2 -9.52 12.93 -6.21
C LYS A 2 -8.35 12.31 -5.45
N THR A 3 -8.05 12.82 -4.27
CA THR A 3 -7.04 12.24 -3.37
C THR A 3 -7.72 11.20 -2.48
N ILE A 4 -6.99 10.14 -2.14
CA ILE A 4 -7.39 9.18 -1.12
C ILE A 4 -6.38 9.23 0.02
N GLU A 5 -6.87 9.13 1.24
CA GLU A 5 -6.02 8.95 2.41
C GLU A 5 -5.81 7.46 2.65
N ILE A 6 -4.57 7.06 2.93
CA ILE A 6 -4.20 5.68 3.17
C ILE A 6 -3.37 5.54 4.44
N LYS A 7 -3.52 4.41 5.13
CA LYS A 7 -2.65 4.01 6.23
C LYS A 7 -1.74 2.88 5.76
N VAL A 8 -0.43 3.11 5.80
CA VAL A 8 0.57 2.11 5.39
C VAL A 8 1.05 1.31 6.60
N ILE A 9 1.01 -0.02 6.51
CA ILE A 9 1.55 -0.95 7.51
C ILE A 9 2.76 -1.68 6.91
N PRO A 10 3.99 -1.15 7.10
CA PRO A 10 5.20 -1.77 6.61
C PRO A 10 5.62 -2.97 7.48
N ASN A 11 6.58 -3.77 7.01
CA ASN A 11 7.02 -5.02 7.65
C ASN A 11 5.87 -6.01 7.95
N SER A 12 4.83 -6.00 7.12
CA SER A 12 3.76 -6.99 7.23
C SER A 12 4.24 -8.35 6.71
N ASN A 13 3.57 -9.43 7.12
CA ASN A 13 3.88 -10.77 6.61
C ASN A 13 3.35 -11.00 5.18
N GLU A 14 2.52 -10.10 4.66
CA GLU A 14 1.85 -10.18 3.37
C GLU A 14 1.68 -8.80 2.73
N GLU A 15 1.46 -8.78 1.42
CA GLU A 15 0.97 -7.60 0.69
C GLU A 15 -0.55 -7.70 0.61
N ALA A 16 -1.25 -6.66 1.03
CA ALA A 16 -2.71 -6.64 1.01
C ALA A 16 -3.26 -5.21 1.01
N VAL A 17 -4.38 -5.03 0.33
CA VAL A 17 -5.23 -3.84 0.45
C VAL A 17 -6.47 -4.22 1.26
N VAL A 18 -6.71 -3.52 2.36
CA VAL A 18 -7.90 -3.71 3.20
C VAL A 18 -8.81 -2.50 3.01
N GLU A 19 -9.99 -2.76 2.47
CA GLU A 19 -11.07 -1.79 2.25
C GLU A 19 -11.63 -1.30 3.61
N ALA A 20 -10.94 -0.32 4.20
CA ALA A 20 -11.27 0.36 5.45
C ALA A 20 -11.17 1.88 5.25
N GLU A 21 -11.57 2.67 6.25
CA GLU A 21 -11.45 4.13 6.23
C GLU A 21 -10.52 4.62 7.36
N PRO A 22 -9.31 5.15 7.05
CA PRO A 22 -8.70 5.24 5.71
C PRO A 22 -8.29 3.86 5.16
N LEU A 23 -8.10 3.76 3.84
CA LEU A 23 -7.70 2.53 3.17
C LEU A 23 -6.38 2.02 3.76
N VAL A 24 -6.33 0.76 4.19
CA VAL A 24 -5.12 0.21 4.80
C VAL A 24 -4.32 -0.59 3.77
N VAL A 25 -3.05 -0.24 3.60
CA VAL A 25 -2.12 -0.90 2.68
C VAL A 25 -1.01 -1.58 3.47
N ARG A 26 -0.95 -2.90 3.40
CA ARG A 26 0.10 -3.71 4.02
C ARG A 26 1.18 -4.00 2.99
N VAL A 27 2.43 -3.80 3.36
CA VAL A 27 3.60 -4.12 2.53
C VAL A 27 4.65 -4.86 3.35
N LYS A 28 5.39 -5.75 2.70
CA LYS A 28 6.48 -6.51 3.36
C LYS A 28 7.70 -5.64 3.62
N GLU A 29 7.91 -4.63 2.79
CA GLU A 29 9.07 -3.76 2.82
C GLU A 29 9.10 -2.90 4.09
N PRO A 30 10.31 -2.64 4.64
CA PRO A 30 10.46 -1.75 5.78
C PRO A 30 10.24 -0.28 5.40
N PRO A 31 9.89 0.60 6.37
CA PRO A 31 9.75 2.04 6.15
C PRO A 31 11.11 2.74 6.14
N THR A 32 12.08 2.21 5.39
CA THR A 32 13.44 2.75 5.30
C THR A 32 13.77 3.07 3.85
N LYS A 33 14.43 4.21 3.63
CA LYS A 33 14.92 4.63 2.29
C LYS A 33 13.84 4.58 1.19
N GLY A 34 12.57 4.83 1.55
CA GLY A 34 11.43 4.83 0.61
C GLY A 34 11.03 3.45 0.07
N LYS A 35 11.53 2.33 0.65
CA LYS A 35 11.18 0.98 0.20
C LYS A 35 9.67 0.70 0.29
N ALA A 36 9.07 0.97 1.45
CA ALA A 36 7.62 0.85 1.63
C ALA A 36 6.82 1.72 0.63
N ASN A 37 7.27 2.94 0.33
CA ASN A 37 6.57 3.81 -0.63
C ASN A 37 6.54 3.21 -2.04
N LYS A 38 7.65 2.62 -2.50
CA LYS A 38 7.70 1.94 -3.80
C LYS A 38 6.77 0.72 -3.83
N ALA A 39 6.76 -0.06 -2.74
CA ALA A 39 5.87 -1.21 -2.61
C ALA A 39 4.39 -0.82 -2.60
N VAL A 40 4.03 0.27 -1.90
CA VAL A 40 2.67 0.81 -1.90
C VAL A 40 2.19 1.14 -3.31
N VAL A 41 3.03 1.79 -4.13
CA VAL A 41 2.67 2.11 -5.52
C VAL A 41 2.40 0.82 -6.33
N LYS A 42 3.23 -0.21 -6.19
CA LYS A 42 3.03 -1.50 -6.86
C LYS A 42 1.70 -2.14 -6.44
N VAL A 43 1.47 -2.32 -5.14
CA VAL A 43 0.28 -2.96 -4.59
C VAL A 43 -1.00 -2.21 -5.00
N LEU A 44 -1.00 -0.88 -4.93
CA LEU A 44 -2.17 -0.09 -5.32
C LEU A 44 -2.40 -0.10 -6.83
N SER A 45 -1.34 -0.15 -7.65
CA SER A 45 -1.47 -0.27 -9.10
C SER A 45 -2.13 -1.59 -9.48
N GLU A 46 -1.69 -2.70 -8.87
CA GLU A 46 -2.28 -4.03 -9.07
C GLU A 46 -3.74 -4.09 -8.60
N HIS A 47 -4.09 -3.40 -7.51
CA HIS A 47 -5.46 -3.36 -6.97
C HIS A 47 -6.44 -2.57 -7.84
N PHE A 48 -6.06 -1.35 -8.27
CA PHE A 48 -6.96 -0.47 -9.02
C PHE A 48 -6.93 -0.68 -10.53
N MET A 49 -5.84 -1.25 -11.05
CA MET A 49 -5.64 -1.51 -12.48
C MET A 49 -5.10 -2.93 -12.67
N PRO A 50 -5.92 -3.97 -12.39
CA PRO A 50 -5.54 -5.34 -12.71
C PRO A 50 -5.35 -5.45 -14.23
N GLY A 51 -4.21 -6.04 -14.64
CA GLY A 51 -3.91 -6.38 -16.02
C GLY A 51 -4.77 -7.52 -16.56
#